data_AF-G6YYE7-F1
#
_entry.id   AF-G6YYE7-F1
#
_cell.length_a   1.000
_cell.length_b   1.000
_cell.length_c   1.000
_cell.angle_alpha   90.00
_cell.angle_beta   90.00
_cell.angle_gamma   90.00
#
_symmetry.space_group_name_H-M   'P 1'
#
loop_
_entity.id
_entity.type
_entity.pdbx_description
1 polymer ?
#
loop_
_entity_poly.entity_id
_entity_poly.type
_entity_poly.pdbx_seq_one_letter_code
_entity_poly.pdbx_strand_id
1 'polypeptide(L)'
;MRTLYWFTRDLRLHDNASLLAASKSDMLLCLYVVDPRWFAPGPLQSKAMGDHRWRFLWQSLMALERSLRTLGQRLHIAFGEPETVIPQLAHAHSIERVVRSRLPGTQEAGQWQAIKDRLPKAVFQQFETLSLFTEGSLPMALGELPDTFSQFRKQVEKTGDRCSERLRIRTLTALPPPPGFPEDNRGDCPPIPEPVHPLQFMGGEAAGLARLQEFLYDNHSIDRYKETRNALDTWDASSKFSPWLANGCLSVREVAETITEYEASETKNESTYWLWFELLWREYFYWYALKHGANLFRRDGVQRKRRHGTLYGHRFKAWCQGNTEYPIVNAAMNQLRETGYMSNRARQLVASCFINELGLDWRYGAAWFEEQLIDYDVGSNYGNWQYLAGVGADPRGLRQFNLEKQTQQYDPTGTFIDRWGGHADQPVGLHTVDAADWPL
;
A
#
# COMPACT_ATOMS: atom_id res chain seq x y z
N MET A 1 21.67 20.76 17.37
CA MET A 1 20.53 19.84 17.39
C MET A 1 20.84 18.58 16.60
N ARG A 2 20.82 17.44 17.29
CA ARG A 2 21.01 16.09 16.73
C ARG A 2 19.66 15.44 16.38
N THR A 3 19.48 15.02 15.14
CA THR A 3 18.19 14.53 14.63
C THR A 3 18.27 13.08 14.18
N LEU A 4 17.25 12.29 14.55
CA LEU A 4 16.97 10.98 13.96
C LEU A 4 15.81 11.14 13.00
N TYR A 5 15.99 10.70 11.75
CA TYR A 5 14.93 10.57 10.78
C TYR A 5 14.59 9.10 10.58
N TRP A 6 13.37 8.74 10.99
CA TRP A 6 12.85 7.40 10.84
C TRP A 6 12.11 7.26 9.52
N PHE A 7 12.79 6.66 8.54
CA PHE A 7 12.18 6.22 7.29
C PHE A 7 11.21 5.08 7.57
N THR A 8 10.06 5.14 6.89
CA THR A 8 8.99 4.16 6.99
C THR A 8 8.48 3.82 5.60
N ARG A 9 7.39 4.44 5.14
CA ARG A 9 6.80 4.24 3.80
C ARG A 9 7.10 5.40 2.87
N ASP A 10 8.22 6.08 3.08
CA ASP A 10 8.69 7.28 2.40
C ASP A 10 10.12 7.09 1.87
N LEU A 11 10.38 5.94 1.24
CA LEU A 11 11.71 5.49 0.83
C LEU A 11 12.23 6.19 -0.45
N ARG A 12 12.33 7.52 -0.40
CA ARG A 12 12.74 8.39 -1.50
C ARG A 12 13.41 9.68 -1.00
N LEU A 13 14.14 10.35 -1.89
CA LEU A 13 14.69 11.68 -1.67
C LEU A 13 13.80 12.79 -2.26
N HIS A 14 13.16 12.57 -3.41
CA HIS A 14 12.28 13.58 -4.01
C HIS A 14 11.02 13.82 -3.17
N ASP A 15 10.55 15.07 -3.14
CA ASP A 15 9.31 15.46 -2.46
C ASP A 15 9.14 14.83 -1.07
N ASN A 16 10.16 14.98 -0.23
CA ASN A 16 10.18 14.42 1.12
C ASN A 16 10.31 15.51 2.19
N ALA A 17 9.16 16.00 2.67
CA ALA A 17 9.07 17.05 3.69
C ALA A 17 9.70 16.65 5.03
N SER A 18 9.53 15.39 5.42
CA SER A 18 10.16 14.84 6.62
C SER A 18 11.68 14.88 6.52
N LEU A 19 12.24 14.44 5.39
CA LEU A 19 13.69 14.48 5.17
C LEU A 19 14.21 15.92 5.11
N LEU A 20 13.51 16.84 4.45
CA LEU A 20 13.87 18.27 4.41
C LEU A 20 13.85 18.90 5.81
N ALA A 21 12.89 18.56 6.65
CA ALA A 21 12.84 19.04 8.03
C ALA A 21 13.99 18.44 8.87
N ALA A 22 14.30 17.16 8.66
CA ALA A 22 15.37 16.47 9.34
C ALA A 22 16.78 16.96 8.92
N SER A 23 16.96 17.34 7.65
CA SER A 23 18.23 17.87 7.12
C SER A 23 18.62 19.21 7.74
N LYS A 24 17.69 19.93 8.37
CA LYS A 24 17.98 21.13 9.19
C LYS A 24 18.51 20.71 10.57
N SER A 25 19.67 20.08 10.61
CA SER A 25 20.33 19.61 11.84
C SER A 25 21.85 19.65 11.72
N ASP A 26 22.54 19.60 12.86
CA ASP A 26 24.02 19.54 12.88
C ASP A 26 24.52 18.11 12.63
N MET A 27 23.70 17.12 12.96
CA MET A 27 23.93 15.69 12.75
C MET A 27 22.61 15.01 12.45
N LEU A 28 22.61 14.12 11.45
CA LEU A 28 21.45 13.37 11.01
C LEU A 28 21.71 11.86 11.05
N LEU A 29 20.87 11.13 11.77
CA LEU A 29 20.80 9.67 11.71
C LEU A 29 19.58 9.25 10.88
N CYS A 30 19.81 8.75 9.67
CA CYS A 30 18.78 8.14 8.83
C CYS A 30 18.61 6.68 9.23
N LEU A 31 17.42 6.32 9.72
CA LEU A 31 17.11 5.01 10.28
C LEU A 31 15.93 4.35 9.57
N TYR A 32 16.04 3.06 9.29
CA TYR A 32 14.92 2.17 8.99
C TYR A 32 14.92 1.01 9.98
N VAL A 33 13.76 0.67 10.55
CA VAL A 33 13.64 -0.45 11.50
C VAL A 33 12.78 -1.54 10.87
N VAL A 34 13.37 -2.72 10.70
CA VAL A 34 12.68 -3.95 10.29
C VAL A 34 12.12 -4.60 11.55
N ASP A 35 10.80 -4.67 11.65
CA ASP A 35 10.11 -5.19 12.82
C ASP A 35 9.98 -6.74 12.73
N PRO A 36 10.51 -7.51 13.70
CA PRO A 36 10.41 -8.97 13.68
C PRO A 36 8.96 -9.48 13.68
N ARG A 37 8.02 -8.68 14.21
CA ARG A 37 6.58 -9.04 14.28
C ARG A 37 5.96 -9.18 12.90
N TRP A 38 6.54 -8.57 11.86
CA TRP A 38 6.04 -8.65 10.49
C TRP A 38 6.05 -10.08 9.92
N PHE A 39 7.01 -10.89 10.35
CA PHE A 39 7.25 -12.23 9.79
C PHE A 39 6.53 -13.35 10.54
N ALA A 40 5.85 -13.02 11.65
CA ALA A 40 5.06 -13.95 12.43
C ALA A 40 3.59 -13.94 11.98
N PRO A 41 2.89 -15.10 11.95
CA PRO A 41 1.47 -15.14 11.69
C PRO A 41 0.68 -14.41 12.78
N GLY A 42 -0.26 -13.55 12.37
CA GLY A 42 -1.18 -12.86 13.27
C GLY A 42 -2.45 -13.67 13.57
N PRO A 43 -3.41 -13.08 14.31
CA PRO A 43 -4.68 -13.73 14.67
C PRO A 43 -5.59 -14.10 13.48
N LEU A 44 -5.34 -13.52 12.30
CA LEU A 44 -6.11 -13.75 11.08
C LEU A 44 -5.45 -14.78 10.14
N GLN A 45 -4.57 -15.64 10.68
CA GLN A 45 -3.87 -16.72 9.96
C GLN A 45 -2.91 -16.29 8.85
N SER A 46 -2.65 -14.99 8.73
CA SER A 46 -1.70 -14.42 7.76
C SER A 46 -0.62 -13.61 8.47
N LYS A 47 0.56 -13.49 7.84
CA LYS A 47 1.66 -12.62 8.28
C LYS A 47 1.43 -11.19 7.82
N ALA A 48 2.03 -10.23 8.52
CA ALA A 48 2.01 -8.84 8.09
C ALA A 48 3.07 -8.51 7.02
N MET A 49 3.94 -9.45 6.65
CA MET A 49 4.91 -9.32 5.54
C MET A 49 5.17 -10.67 4.89
N GLY A 50 4.75 -10.80 3.62
CA GLY A 50 5.12 -11.93 2.77
C GLY A 50 6.38 -11.67 1.95
N ASP A 51 6.87 -12.72 1.29
CA ASP A 51 8.17 -12.75 0.61
C ASP A 51 8.27 -11.74 -0.55
N HIS A 52 7.17 -11.55 -1.29
CA HIS A 52 7.11 -10.61 -2.41
C HIS A 52 7.35 -9.18 -1.97
N ARG A 53 6.61 -8.73 -0.95
CA ARG A 53 6.76 -7.38 -0.40
C ARG A 53 8.09 -7.22 0.35
N TRP A 54 8.56 -8.25 1.06
CA TRP A 54 9.86 -8.21 1.71
C TRP A 54 10.99 -7.99 0.71
N ARG A 55 10.99 -8.72 -0.40
CA ARG A 55 11.98 -8.56 -1.49
C ARG A 55 11.94 -7.15 -2.09
N PHE A 56 10.75 -6.66 -2.42
CA PHE A 56 10.58 -5.33 -3.00
C PHE A 56 11.00 -4.22 -2.01
N LEU A 57 10.64 -4.35 -0.74
CA LEU A 57 11.09 -3.45 0.33
C LEU A 57 12.61 -3.43 0.45
N TRP A 58 13.26 -4.60 0.47
CA TRP A 58 14.72 -4.66 0.56
C TRP A 58 15.41 -3.99 -0.63
N GLN A 59 14.93 -4.24 -1.85
CA GLN A 59 15.42 -3.55 -3.05
C GLN A 59 15.26 -2.03 -2.92
N SER A 60 14.12 -1.56 -2.40
CA SER A 60 13.88 -0.14 -2.11
C SER A 60 14.85 0.43 -1.07
N LEU A 61 15.12 -0.30 0.01
CA LEU A 61 16.07 0.12 1.05
C LEU A 61 17.50 0.21 0.49
N MET A 62 17.91 -0.75 -0.32
CA MET A 62 19.23 -0.75 -0.97
C MET A 62 19.35 0.35 -2.02
N ALA A 63 18.26 0.70 -2.72
CA ALA A 63 18.22 1.86 -3.60
C ALA A 63 18.36 3.17 -2.81
N LEU A 64 17.59 3.32 -1.73
CA LEU A 64 17.65 4.50 -0.86
C LEU A 64 19.04 4.67 -0.22
N GLU A 65 19.66 3.58 0.24
CA GLU A 65 20.99 3.62 0.83
C GLU A 65 22.05 4.13 -0.16
N ARG A 66 22.00 3.67 -1.42
CA ARG A 66 22.86 4.17 -2.49
C ARG A 66 22.61 5.65 -2.78
N SER A 67 21.35 6.09 -2.82
CA SER A 67 21.01 7.50 -3.03
C SER A 67 21.45 8.39 -1.85
N LEU A 68 21.39 7.91 -0.61
CA LEU A 68 21.87 8.65 0.56
C LEU A 68 23.41 8.79 0.57
N ARG A 69 24.14 7.78 0.08
CA ARG A 69 25.60 7.82 -0.03
C ARG A 69 26.10 8.96 -0.90
N THR A 70 25.42 9.27 -1.99
CA THR A 70 25.82 10.37 -2.88
C THR A 70 25.69 11.75 -2.20
N LEU A 71 24.90 11.84 -1.13
CA LEU A 71 24.70 13.04 -0.30
C LEU A 71 25.56 13.04 0.97
N GLY A 72 26.55 12.14 1.08
CA GLY A 72 27.42 12.03 2.25
C GLY A 72 26.76 11.39 3.47
N GLN A 73 25.64 10.69 3.29
CA GLN A 73 24.85 10.08 4.35
C GLN A 73 24.75 8.55 4.15
N ARG A 74 24.24 7.81 5.14
CA ARG A 74 23.94 6.38 5.04
C ARG A 74 22.59 6.08 5.64
N LEU A 75 22.01 4.96 5.24
CA LEU A 75 20.86 4.37 5.91
C LEU A 75 21.34 3.37 6.97
N HIS A 76 20.94 3.54 8.22
CA HIS A 76 21.06 2.51 9.24
C HIS A 76 19.81 1.63 9.21
N ILE A 77 19.98 0.35 8.91
CA ILE A 77 18.88 -0.63 8.90
C ILE A 77 19.02 -1.46 10.18
N ALA A 78 18.13 -1.25 11.13
CA ALA A 78 18.09 -2.02 12.36
C ALA A 78 17.04 -3.13 12.28
N PHE A 79 17.26 -4.23 12.99
CA PHE A 79 16.29 -5.31 13.15
C PHE A 79 15.83 -5.36 14.62
N GLY A 80 14.54 -5.18 14.87
CA GLY A 80 13.98 -5.15 16.22
C GLY A 80 12.70 -4.33 16.32
N GLU A 81 12.12 -4.27 17.52
CA GLU A 81 10.91 -3.47 17.76
C GLU A 81 11.24 -1.96 17.72
N PRO A 82 10.55 -1.15 16.88
CA PRO A 82 10.81 0.29 16.78
C PRO A 82 10.77 1.03 18.11
N GLU A 83 9.82 0.68 18.97
CA GLU A 83 9.66 1.23 20.31
C GLU A 83 10.86 0.96 21.23
N THR A 84 11.69 -0.03 20.94
CA THR A 84 12.88 -0.40 21.71
C THR A 84 14.15 0.12 21.05
N VAL A 85 14.30 -0.11 19.74
CA VAL A 85 15.49 0.28 18.96
C VAL A 85 15.65 1.81 18.89
N ILE A 86 14.57 2.55 18.62
CA ILE A 86 14.65 4.00 18.42
C ILE A 86 15.09 4.70 19.72
N PRO A 87 14.51 4.39 20.91
CA PRO A 87 15.02 4.94 22.16
C PRO A 87 16.48 4.57 22.45
N GLN A 88 16.92 3.35 22.18
CA GLN A 88 18.32 2.96 22.40
C GLN A 88 19.28 3.81 21.56
N LEU A 89 19.01 3.95 20.26
CA LEU A 89 19.80 4.79 19.36
C LEU A 89 19.73 6.27 19.73
N ALA A 90 18.56 6.73 20.17
CA ALA A 90 18.37 8.10 20.61
C ALA A 90 19.26 8.45 21.81
N HIS A 91 19.36 7.55 22.80
CA HIS A 91 20.27 7.73 23.94
C HIS A 91 21.73 7.63 23.52
N ALA A 92 22.10 6.64 22.70
CA ALA A 92 23.48 6.40 22.26
C ALA A 92 24.08 7.59 21.49
N HIS A 93 23.26 8.28 20.70
CA HIS A 93 23.71 9.41 19.87
C HIS A 93 23.29 10.79 20.39
N SER A 94 22.70 10.86 21.59
CA SER A 94 22.17 12.09 22.18
C SER A 94 21.18 12.81 21.25
N ILE A 95 20.25 12.07 20.66
CA ILE A 95 19.24 12.62 19.75
C ILE A 95 18.30 13.54 20.52
N GLU A 96 18.13 14.75 20.00
CA GLU A 96 17.25 15.78 20.55
C GLU A 96 15.93 15.87 19.79
N ARG A 97 15.89 15.35 18.56
CA ARG A 97 14.73 15.46 17.66
C ARG A 97 14.50 14.18 16.87
N VAL A 98 13.25 13.72 16.83
CA VAL A 98 12.81 12.57 16.02
C VAL A 98 11.81 13.05 14.98
N VAL A 99 12.12 12.81 13.70
CA VAL A 99 11.28 13.16 12.56
C VAL A 99 10.83 11.88 11.86
N ARG A 100 9.59 11.84 11.37
CA ARG A 100 9.10 10.78 10.46
C ARG A 100 8.00 11.30 9.54
N SER A 101 7.58 10.50 8.58
CA SER A 101 6.33 10.73 7.87
C SER A 101 5.12 10.24 8.66
N ARG A 102 3.96 10.90 8.51
CA ARG A 102 2.72 10.49 9.16
C ARG A 102 2.14 9.25 8.48
N LEU A 103 1.88 8.21 9.28
CA LEU A 103 1.32 6.94 8.83
C LEU A 103 -0.16 6.83 9.23
N PRO A 104 -1.02 6.22 8.39
CA PRO A 104 -2.44 6.11 8.67
C PRO A 104 -2.83 4.87 9.50
N GLY A 105 -1.89 3.95 9.74
CA GLY A 105 -2.13 2.70 10.46
C GLY A 105 -2.14 2.87 11.98
N THR A 106 -2.86 1.98 12.67
CA THR A 106 -3.08 2.07 14.12
C THR A 106 -1.93 1.48 14.94
N GLN A 107 -1.27 0.44 14.44
CA GLN A 107 -0.08 -0.12 15.07
C GLN A 107 1.06 0.91 15.06
N GLU A 108 1.24 1.58 13.92
CA GLU A 108 2.26 2.61 13.70
C GLU A 108 1.99 3.89 14.50
N ALA A 109 0.71 4.17 14.81
CA ALA A 109 0.33 5.22 15.76
C ALA A 109 0.68 4.81 17.20
N GLY A 110 0.43 3.56 17.60
CA GLY A 110 0.81 3.03 18.91
C GLY A 110 2.32 3.02 19.14
N GLN A 111 3.10 2.55 18.16
CA GLN A 111 4.56 2.60 18.18
C GLN A 111 5.09 4.02 18.39
N TRP A 112 4.52 5.00 17.67
CA TRP A 112 4.92 6.40 17.81
C TRP A 112 4.69 6.96 19.20
N GLN A 113 3.53 6.65 19.79
CA GLN A 113 3.22 7.09 21.14
C GLN A 113 4.17 6.43 22.16
N ALA A 114 4.43 5.13 22.02
CA ALA A 114 5.36 4.42 22.90
C ALA A 114 6.79 5.00 22.82
N ILE A 115 7.26 5.40 21.64
CA ILE A 115 8.58 6.04 21.47
C ILE A 115 8.59 7.42 22.14
N LYS A 116 7.52 8.22 22.01
CA LYS A 116 7.39 9.52 22.69
C LYS A 116 7.45 9.37 24.20
N ASP A 117 6.73 8.41 24.75
CA ASP A 117 6.68 8.14 26.18
C ASP A 117 8.06 7.73 26.73
N ARG A 118 8.87 7.04 25.93
CA ARG A 118 10.24 6.63 26.27
C ARG A 118 11.29 7.74 26.07
N LEU A 119 10.98 8.80 25.33
CA LEU A 119 11.89 9.92 25.02
C LEU A 119 11.23 11.29 25.30
N PRO A 120 10.77 11.58 26.53
CA PRO A 120 9.96 12.76 26.81
C PRO A 120 10.69 14.11 26.61
N LYS A 121 12.03 14.10 26.53
CA LYS A 121 12.85 15.29 26.30
C LYS A 121 13.11 15.58 24.82
N ALA A 122 12.84 14.63 23.93
CA ALA A 122 13.06 14.82 22.50
C ALA A 122 11.89 15.55 21.84
N VAL A 123 12.18 16.34 20.81
CA VAL A 123 11.16 16.99 19.97
C VAL A 123 10.69 16.00 18.91
N PHE A 124 9.38 15.78 18.81
CA PHE A 124 8.78 14.87 17.82
C PHE A 124 8.06 15.64 16.73
N GLN A 125 8.38 15.34 15.46
CA GLN A 125 7.75 15.96 14.30
C GLN A 125 7.30 14.88 13.31
N GLN A 126 6.12 15.08 12.71
CA GLN A 126 5.64 14.25 11.60
C GLN A 126 5.05 15.11 10.50
N PHE A 127 5.18 14.67 9.25
CA PHE A 127 4.70 15.39 8.06
C PHE A 127 3.92 14.47 7.12
N GLU A 128 2.92 15.00 6.43
CA GLU A 128 2.15 14.31 5.40
C GLU A 128 2.92 14.24 4.07
N THR A 129 3.74 13.19 3.92
CA THR A 129 4.50 12.92 2.68
C THR A 129 3.89 11.83 1.81
N LEU A 130 2.89 11.10 2.34
CA LEU A 130 2.30 9.94 1.66
C LEU A 130 1.00 10.28 0.93
N SER A 131 0.43 11.46 1.18
CA SER A 131 -0.84 11.95 0.65
C SER A 131 -0.64 13.12 -0.32
N LEU A 132 -1.64 13.34 -1.17
CA LEU A 132 -1.73 14.51 -2.05
C LEU A 132 -1.86 15.79 -1.24
N PHE A 133 -2.68 15.76 -0.20
CA PHE A 133 -2.92 16.90 0.68
C PHE A 133 -2.18 16.75 2.01
N THR A 134 -1.91 17.87 2.65
CA THR A 134 -1.62 17.92 4.09
C THR A 134 -2.94 18.13 4.84
N GLU A 135 -2.98 17.88 6.16
CA GLU A 135 -4.22 18.12 6.91
C GLU A 135 -4.64 19.61 6.84
N GLY A 136 -3.67 20.53 6.74
CA GLY A 136 -3.92 21.96 6.58
C GLY A 136 -4.32 22.41 5.17
N SER A 137 -4.07 21.59 4.14
CA SER A 137 -4.49 21.85 2.76
C SER A 137 -5.65 20.98 2.29
N LEU A 138 -6.16 20.10 3.16
CA LEU A 138 -7.36 19.32 2.89
C LEU A 138 -8.58 20.26 2.87
N PRO A 139 -9.50 20.16 1.88
CA PRO A 139 -10.60 21.12 1.73
C PRO A 139 -11.73 20.93 2.76
N MET A 140 -11.54 20.02 3.72
CA MET A 140 -12.42 19.79 4.86
C MET A 140 -11.58 19.41 6.07
N ALA A 141 -12.12 19.61 7.28
CA ALA A 141 -11.51 19.07 8.48
C ALA A 141 -11.58 17.53 8.47
N LEU A 142 -10.58 16.85 9.04
CA LEU A 142 -10.55 15.38 9.08
C LEU A 142 -11.79 14.77 9.76
N GLY A 143 -12.31 15.42 10.81
CA GLY A 143 -13.54 14.99 11.48
C GLY A 143 -14.79 15.05 10.58
N GLU A 144 -14.76 15.88 9.54
CA GLU A 144 -15.84 16.11 8.58
C GLU A 144 -15.60 15.36 7.26
N LEU A 145 -14.58 14.49 7.19
CA LEU A 145 -14.30 13.70 5.99
C LEU A 145 -15.58 12.96 5.56
N PRO A 146 -16.04 13.11 4.30
CA PRO A 146 -17.30 12.50 3.87
C PRO A 146 -17.29 10.97 3.94
N ASP A 147 -18.45 10.38 4.23
CA ASP A 147 -18.59 8.92 4.33
C ASP A 147 -18.58 8.21 2.96
N THR A 148 -18.58 8.97 1.86
CA THR A 148 -18.47 8.44 0.51
C THR A 148 -17.38 9.14 -0.29
N PHE A 149 -16.66 8.37 -1.09
CA PHE A 149 -15.66 8.89 -2.02
C PHE A 149 -16.25 9.94 -2.99
N SER A 150 -17.49 9.74 -3.47
CA SER A 150 -18.10 10.68 -4.42
C SER A 150 -18.32 12.07 -3.81
N GLN A 151 -18.64 12.16 -2.52
CA GLN A 151 -18.76 13.43 -1.81
C GLN A 151 -17.38 14.04 -1.56
N PHE A 152 -16.41 13.23 -1.12
CA PHE A 152 -15.01 13.65 -0.94
C PHE A 152 -14.44 14.25 -2.23
N ARG A 153 -14.51 13.52 -3.34
CA ARG A 153 -14.04 13.97 -4.66
C ARG A 153 -14.68 15.29 -5.07
N LYS A 154 -16.01 15.43 -4.93
CA LYS A 154 -16.70 16.67 -5.30
C LYS A 154 -16.22 17.87 -4.48
N GLN A 155 -15.90 17.69 -3.20
CA GLN A 155 -15.38 18.76 -2.36
C GLN A 155 -13.94 19.12 -2.75
N VAL A 156 -13.09 18.13 -3.00
CA VAL A 156 -11.71 18.32 -3.49
C VAL A 156 -11.68 19.01 -4.85
N GLU A 157 -12.50 18.58 -5.80
CA GLU A 157 -12.51 19.17 -7.15
C GLU A 157 -13.15 20.57 -7.18
N LYS A 158 -13.99 20.91 -6.20
CA LYS A 158 -14.62 22.25 -6.13
C LYS A 158 -13.61 23.34 -5.81
N THR A 159 -12.56 23.05 -5.05
CA THR A 159 -11.50 24.04 -4.79
C THR A 159 -10.63 24.29 -6.02
N GLY A 160 -10.72 23.43 -7.04
CA GLY A 160 -9.98 23.55 -8.30
C GLY A 160 -8.50 23.23 -8.19
N ASP A 161 -8.02 22.91 -6.99
CA ASP A 161 -6.61 22.73 -6.70
C ASP A 161 -6.23 21.25 -6.74
N ARG A 162 -5.61 20.81 -7.84
CA ARG A 162 -5.06 19.45 -7.96
C ARG A 162 -3.76 19.28 -7.18
N CYS A 163 -3.09 20.38 -6.84
CA CYS A 163 -1.81 20.39 -6.13
C CYS A 163 -1.67 21.72 -5.38
N SER A 164 -1.95 21.73 -4.07
CA SER A 164 -1.75 22.93 -3.26
C SER A 164 -0.33 23.45 -3.48
N GLU A 165 -0.25 24.65 -4.05
CA GLU A 165 0.94 25.38 -4.48
C GLU A 165 2.30 24.74 -4.14
N ARG A 166 2.97 24.18 -5.16
CA ARG A 166 4.44 23.98 -5.23
C ARG A 166 5.07 23.22 -4.06
N LEU A 167 4.59 22.00 -3.82
CA LEU A 167 5.18 21.09 -2.83
C LEU A 167 6.26 20.14 -3.38
N ARG A 168 6.66 20.21 -4.65
CA ARG A 168 7.94 19.62 -5.10
C ARG A 168 9.08 20.26 -4.31
N ILE A 169 9.40 19.65 -3.17
CA ILE A 169 10.53 20.04 -2.36
C ILE A 169 11.78 19.87 -3.22
N ARG A 170 12.53 20.96 -3.35
CA ARG A 170 13.78 21.00 -4.10
C ARG A 170 14.69 19.86 -3.66
N THR A 171 15.34 19.25 -4.64
CA THR A 171 16.35 18.20 -4.43
C THR A 171 17.38 18.66 -3.41
N LEU A 172 17.52 17.89 -2.33
CA LEU A 172 18.58 18.11 -1.34
C LEU A 172 19.92 17.88 -2.02
N THR A 173 20.81 18.88 -1.96
CA THR A 173 22.16 18.78 -2.55
C THR A 173 23.20 18.26 -1.56
N ALA A 174 22.91 18.29 -0.26
CA ALA A 174 23.73 17.73 0.79
C ALA A 174 22.86 17.37 2.01
N LEU A 175 23.34 16.44 2.83
CA LEU A 175 22.75 16.09 4.13
C LEU A 175 23.75 16.31 5.26
N PRO A 176 23.29 16.58 6.49
CA PRO A 176 24.15 16.64 7.66
C PRO A 176 24.91 15.33 7.86
N PRO A 177 26.10 15.38 8.50
CA PRO A 177 26.91 14.19 8.69
C PRO A 177 26.20 13.16 9.58
N PRO A 178 26.45 11.85 9.37
CA PRO A 178 26.01 10.82 10.29
C PRO A 178 26.76 10.82 11.63
N PRO A 179 26.23 10.16 12.66
CA PRO A 179 26.92 10.00 13.95
C PRO A 179 28.13 9.04 13.95
N GLY A 180 28.58 8.58 12.77
CA GLY A 180 29.52 7.47 12.60
C GLY A 180 28.78 6.13 12.60
N PHE A 181 29.09 5.25 11.65
CA PHE A 181 28.45 3.93 11.52
C PHE A 181 29.48 2.81 11.75
N PRO A 182 29.08 1.68 12.35
CA PRO A 182 29.84 0.44 12.18
C PRO A 182 29.92 0.06 10.69
N GLU A 183 30.93 -0.76 10.33
CA GLU A 183 31.09 -1.23 8.94
C GLU A 183 29.83 -1.94 8.45
N ASP A 184 29.23 -2.78 9.32
CA ASP A 184 27.90 -3.35 9.10
C ASP A 184 26.81 -2.43 9.66
N ASN A 185 25.94 -1.98 8.77
CA ASN A 185 24.81 -1.10 9.07
C ASN A 185 23.46 -1.80 8.81
N ARG A 186 23.45 -3.14 8.73
CA ARG A 186 22.27 -3.96 8.48
C ARG A 186 22.14 -4.95 9.63
N GLY A 187 21.14 -4.77 10.49
CA GLY A 187 20.84 -5.76 11.55
C GLY A 187 20.50 -7.13 10.97
N ASP A 188 20.27 -8.11 11.85
CA ASP A 188 19.99 -9.52 11.52
C ASP A 188 18.63 -9.74 10.82
N CYS A 189 18.43 -9.10 9.67
CA CYS A 189 17.20 -9.16 8.90
C CYS A 189 17.04 -10.56 8.27
N PRO A 190 15.80 -11.08 8.15
CA PRO A 190 15.55 -12.37 7.52
C PRO A 190 16.09 -12.43 6.08
N PRO A 191 16.53 -13.63 5.62
CA PRO A 191 16.97 -13.80 4.24
C PRO A 191 15.83 -13.48 3.26
N ILE A 192 16.20 -13.08 2.05
CA ILE A 192 15.25 -12.74 1.00
C ILE A 192 15.14 -13.96 0.08
N PRO A 193 13.96 -14.60 -0.02
CA PRO A 193 13.81 -15.75 -0.89
C PRO A 193 14.03 -15.36 -2.36
N GLU A 194 14.63 -16.27 -3.13
CA GLU A 194 14.70 -16.13 -4.59
C GLU A 194 13.29 -16.17 -5.18
N PRO A 195 13.00 -15.36 -6.22
CA PRO A 195 11.71 -15.37 -6.85
C PRO A 195 11.54 -16.62 -7.72
N VAL A 196 10.34 -17.20 -7.69
CA VAL A 196 9.99 -18.39 -8.51
C VAL A 196 9.82 -18.00 -9.98
N HIS A 197 9.37 -16.77 -10.24
CA HIS A 197 9.16 -16.21 -11.58
C HIS A 197 10.00 -14.96 -11.80
N PRO A 198 10.30 -14.58 -13.05
CA PRO A 198 10.96 -13.32 -13.36
C PRO A 198 10.25 -12.13 -12.70
N LEU A 199 11.03 -11.28 -12.02
CA LEU A 199 10.50 -10.10 -11.35
C LEU A 199 10.04 -9.08 -12.38
N GLN A 200 8.76 -8.75 -12.36
CA GLN A 200 8.21 -7.61 -13.11
C GLN A 200 8.42 -6.28 -12.37
N PHE A 201 8.58 -6.34 -11.05
CA PHE A 201 8.76 -5.17 -10.20
C PHE A 201 10.15 -5.14 -9.58
N MET A 202 10.77 -3.96 -9.64
CA MET A 202 12.04 -3.67 -8.99
C MET A 202 11.87 -2.53 -7.99
N GLY A 203 12.23 -2.75 -6.74
CA GLY A 203 12.13 -1.75 -5.68
C GLY A 203 13.10 -0.58 -5.87
N GLY A 204 12.69 0.60 -5.40
CA GLY A 204 13.51 1.81 -5.36
C GLY A 204 12.91 3.01 -6.09
N GLU A 205 13.34 4.19 -5.67
CA GLU A 205 12.91 5.49 -6.20
C GLU A 205 13.15 5.62 -7.72
N ALA A 206 14.36 5.29 -8.18
CA ALA A 206 14.71 5.39 -9.59
C ALA A 206 13.82 4.49 -10.49
N ALA A 207 13.48 3.28 -10.03
CA ALA A 207 12.60 2.38 -10.76
C ALA A 207 11.16 2.91 -10.82
N GLY A 208 10.67 3.52 -9.74
CA GLY A 208 9.36 4.16 -9.72
C GLY A 208 9.26 5.37 -10.64
N LEU A 209 10.29 6.22 -10.66
CA LEU A 209 10.37 7.37 -11.58
C LEU A 209 10.50 6.93 -13.04
N ALA A 210 11.30 5.89 -13.31
CA ALA A 210 11.41 5.31 -14.65
C ALA A 210 10.06 4.76 -15.13
N ARG A 211 9.29 4.07 -14.28
CA ARG A 211 7.96 3.60 -14.64
C ARG A 211 6.97 4.75 -14.87
N LEU A 212 7.06 5.83 -14.11
CA LEU A 212 6.25 7.03 -14.34
C LEU A 212 6.54 7.64 -15.72
N GLN A 213 7.82 7.82 -16.05
CA GLN A 213 8.27 8.31 -17.35
C GLN A 213 7.81 7.40 -18.49
N GLU A 214 8.01 6.08 -18.33
CA GLU A 214 7.63 5.08 -19.33
C GLU A 214 6.14 5.13 -19.65
N PHE A 215 5.30 5.11 -18.60
CA PHE A 215 3.83 5.02 -18.73
C PHE A 215 3.19 6.30 -19.26
N LEU A 216 3.76 7.48 -18.96
CA LEU A 216 3.23 8.76 -19.43
C LEU A 216 3.81 9.12 -20.79
N TYR A 217 5.14 9.11 -20.96
CA TYR A 217 5.79 9.72 -22.11
C TYR A 217 6.39 8.71 -23.10
N ASP A 218 6.98 7.61 -22.65
CA ASP A 218 7.66 6.72 -23.61
C ASP A 218 6.64 5.88 -24.41
N ASN A 219 5.56 5.43 -23.78
CA ASN A 219 4.53 4.61 -24.41
C ASN A 219 3.15 5.29 -24.53
N HIS A 220 2.98 6.49 -23.95
CA HIS A 220 1.71 7.24 -23.95
C HIS A 220 0.49 6.42 -23.47
N SER A 221 0.70 5.42 -22.60
CA SER A 221 -0.38 4.51 -22.17
C SER A 221 -1.44 5.22 -21.32
N ILE A 222 -1.09 6.34 -20.69
CA ILE A 222 -2.04 7.19 -19.98
C ILE A 222 -3.20 7.65 -20.88
N ASP A 223 -2.98 7.84 -22.18
CA ASP A 223 -4.01 8.30 -23.13
C ASP A 223 -5.19 7.33 -23.23
N ARG A 224 -4.96 6.05 -22.95
CA ARG A 224 -5.94 4.96 -23.01
C ARG A 224 -6.21 4.30 -21.66
N TYR A 225 -5.83 4.96 -20.57
CA TYR A 225 -5.91 4.38 -19.23
C TYR A 225 -7.34 4.03 -18.82
N LYS A 226 -8.34 4.87 -19.09
CA LYS A 226 -9.74 4.62 -18.68
C LYS A 226 -10.31 3.39 -19.39
N GLU A 227 -9.95 3.19 -20.64
CA GLU A 227 -10.39 2.06 -21.47
C GLU A 227 -9.71 0.76 -21.05
N THR A 228 -8.44 0.82 -20.69
CA THR A 228 -7.60 -0.38 -20.49
C THR A 228 -7.51 -0.86 -19.03
N ARG A 229 -7.71 0.01 -18.03
CA ARG A 229 -7.50 -0.27 -16.59
C ARG A 229 -8.22 -1.49 -15.99
N ASN A 230 -9.21 -2.06 -16.69
CA ASN A 230 -9.93 -3.26 -16.24
C ASN A 230 -9.30 -4.57 -16.74
N ALA A 231 -8.23 -4.52 -17.55
CA ALA A 231 -7.53 -5.72 -17.99
C ALA A 231 -6.96 -6.51 -16.79
N LEU A 232 -6.97 -7.84 -16.90
CA LEU A 232 -6.60 -8.73 -15.80
C LEU A 232 -5.08 -8.89 -15.64
N ASP A 233 -4.32 -8.84 -16.73
CA ASP A 233 -2.92 -9.27 -16.74
C ASP A 233 -2.00 -8.51 -17.74
N THR A 234 -2.54 -7.52 -18.44
CA THR A 234 -1.76 -6.71 -19.38
C THR A 234 -0.94 -5.66 -18.62
N TRP A 235 0.38 -5.62 -18.85
CA TRP A 235 1.30 -4.71 -18.14
C TRP A 235 0.95 -3.24 -18.33
N ASP A 236 0.86 -2.78 -19.58
CA ASP A 236 0.60 -1.36 -19.89
C ASP A 236 -0.88 -0.96 -19.90
N ALA A 237 -1.77 -1.89 -19.57
CA ALA A 237 -3.18 -1.55 -19.38
C ALA A 237 -3.45 -0.70 -18.13
N SER A 238 -2.45 -0.50 -17.26
CA SER A 238 -2.54 0.39 -16.11
C SER A 238 -1.16 0.90 -15.73
N SER A 239 -1.08 1.94 -14.92
CA SER A 239 0.19 2.55 -14.53
C SER A 239 1.17 1.62 -13.80
N LYS A 240 0.65 0.63 -13.05
CA LYS A 240 1.44 -0.25 -12.17
C LYS A 240 2.23 0.50 -11.09
N PHE A 241 1.88 1.76 -10.78
CA PHE A 241 2.60 2.58 -9.79
C PHE A 241 2.42 2.14 -8.33
N SER A 242 1.42 1.30 -8.03
CA SER A 242 1.01 0.99 -6.67
C SER A 242 2.12 0.47 -5.75
N PRO A 243 3.09 -0.38 -6.16
CA PRO A 243 4.15 -0.84 -5.26
C PRO A 243 5.07 0.30 -4.82
N TRP A 244 5.46 1.17 -5.75
CA TRP A 244 6.30 2.33 -5.45
C TRP A 244 5.56 3.40 -4.65
N LEU A 245 4.26 3.61 -4.89
CA LEU A 245 3.41 4.49 -4.07
C LEU A 245 3.18 3.94 -2.65
N ALA A 246 3.16 2.61 -2.49
CA ALA A 246 2.95 1.95 -1.20
C ALA A 246 4.20 2.01 -0.31
N ASN A 247 5.40 1.84 -0.87
CA ASN A 247 6.66 2.05 -0.15
C ASN A 247 7.13 3.52 -0.12
N GLY A 248 6.38 4.40 -0.81
CA GLY A 248 6.71 5.81 -1.01
C GLY A 248 8.05 6.05 -1.69
N CYS A 249 8.49 5.10 -2.52
CA CYS A 249 9.57 5.29 -3.49
C CYS A 249 9.17 6.29 -4.58
N LEU A 250 7.88 6.39 -4.87
CA LEU A 250 7.30 7.39 -5.77
C LEU A 250 6.33 8.26 -4.96
N SER A 251 6.45 9.58 -5.05
CA SER A 251 5.49 10.49 -4.44
C SER A 251 4.20 10.51 -5.24
N VAL A 252 3.06 10.53 -4.55
CA VAL A 252 1.76 10.73 -5.19
C VAL A 252 1.62 12.13 -5.78
N ARG A 253 2.27 13.14 -5.19
CA ARG A 253 2.29 14.51 -5.73
C ARG A 253 3.15 14.61 -6.97
N GLU A 254 4.26 13.88 -7.02
CA GLU A 254 5.07 13.76 -8.24
C GLU A 254 4.21 13.22 -9.40
N VAL A 255 3.46 12.13 -9.17
CA VAL A 255 2.57 11.58 -10.20
C VAL A 255 1.50 12.61 -10.62
N ALA A 256 0.87 13.30 -9.68
CA ALA A 256 -0.18 14.28 -9.98
C ALA A 256 0.34 15.49 -10.78
N GLU A 257 1.53 15.98 -10.43
CA GLU A 257 2.21 17.04 -11.17
C GLU A 257 2.61 16.57 -12.57
N THR A 258 3.21 15.38 -12.72
CA THR A 258 3.59 14.85 -14.03
C THR A 258 2.37 14.59 -14.93
N ILE A 259 1.22 14.18 -14.39
CA ILE A 259 -0.04 14.12 -15.16
C ILE A 259 -0.42 15.52 -15.67
N THR A 260 -0.27 16.55 -14.83
CA THR A 260 -0.60 17.94 -15.21
C THR A 260 0.37 18.46 -16.28
N GLU A 261 1.66 18.15 -16.15
CA GLU A 261 2.69 18.46 -17.14
C GLU A 261 2.40 17.76 -18.47
N TYR A 262 2.06 16.47 -18.44
CA TYR A 262 1.65 15.70 -19.61
C TYR A 262 0.39 16.28 -20.28
N GLU A 263 -0.65 16.63 -19.51
CA GLU A 263 -1.86 17.27 -20.03
C GLU A 263 -1.58 18.62 -20.71
N ALA A 264 -0.49 19.30 -20.33
CA ALA A 264 -0.09 20.58 -20.88
C ALA A 264 0.82 20.46 -22.12
N SER A 265 1.68 19.43 -22.19
CA SER A 265 2.62 19.23 -23.31
C SER A 265 2.13 18.25 -24.38
N GLU A 266 1.37 17.23 -23.98
CA GLU A 266 0.91 16.14 -24.85
C GLU A 266 -0.61 16.21 -25.05
N THR A 267 -1.38 15.40 -24.32
CA THR A 267 -2.83 15.22 -24.50
C THR A 267 -3.56 15.32 -23.17
N LYS A 268 -4.73 15.95 -23.18
CA LYS A 268 -5.67 15.98 -22.06
C LYS A 268 -7.00 15.35 -22.48
N ASN A 269 -7.39 14.26 -21.82
CA ASN A 269 -8.62 13.54 -22.14
C ASN A 269 -9.25 12.90 -20.89
N GLU A 270 -10.28 12.05 -21.08
CA GLU A 270 -10.92 11.37 -19.96
C GLU A 270 -9.99 10.39 -19.24
N SER A 271 -9.00 9.83 -19.93
CA SER A 271 -8.05 8.84 -19.41
C SER A 271 -6.96 9.46 -18.54
N THR A 272 -6.41 10.61 -18.93
CA THR A 272 -5.50 11.38 -18.08
C THR A 272 -6.17 11.81 -16.77
N TYR A 273 -7.42 12.28 -16.87
CA TYR A 273 -8.25 12.56 -15.68
C TYR A 273 -8.53 11.29 -14.86
N TRP A 274 -8.77 10.15 -15.51
CA TRP A 274 -9.11 8.93 -14.78
C TRP A 274 -7.95 8.42 -13.92
N LEU A 275 -6.69 8.64 -14.33
CA LEU A 275 -5.56 8.29 -13.47
C LEU A 275 -5.55 9.17 -12.21
N TRP A 276 -5.76 10.48 -12.35
CA TRP A 276 -5.93 11.40 -11.22
C TRP A 276 -7.10 10.98 -10.31
N PHE A 277 -8.24 10.61 -10.89
CA PHE A 277 -9.40 10.12 -10.14
C PHE A 277 -9.08 8.91 -9.25
N GLU A 278 -8.22 8.00 -9.71
CA GLU A 278 -7.80 6.83 -8.94
C GLU A 278 -6.76 7.19 -7.86
N LEU A 279 -5.94 8.22 -8.07
CA LEU A 279 -5.11 8.78 -6.99
C LEU A 279 -5.97 9.39 -5.88
N LEU A 280 -7.11 10.01 -6.21
CA LEU A 280 -8.07 10.49 -5.21
C LEU A 280 -8.69 9.36 -4.39
N TRP A 281 -8.85 8.14 -4.95
CA TRP A 281 -9.30 6.99 -4.16
C TRP A 281 -8.27 6.60 -3.10
N ARG A 282 -6.99 6.57 -3.48
CA ARG A 282 -5.88 6.35 -2.55
C ARG A 282 -5.86 7.43 -1.47
N GLU A 283 -6.04 8.70 -1.86
CA GLU A 283 -6.11 9.83 -0.95
C GLU A 283 -7.26 9.71 0.04
N TYR A 284 -8.45 9.39 -0.46
CA TYR A 284 -9.63 9.18 0.36
C TYR A 284 -9.38 8.10 1.42
N PHE A 285 -8.82 6.96 1.02
CA PHE A 285 -8.57 5.85 1.95
C PHE A 285 -7.44 6.13 2.95
N TYR A 286 -6.47 6.98 2.61
CA TYR A 286 -5.45 7.46 3.56
C TYR A 286 -6.11 8.25 4.71
N TRP A 287 -6.94 9.25 4.38
CA TRP A 287 -7.65 10.04 5.39
C TRP A 287 -8.73 9.25 6.12
N TYR A 288 -9.40 8.34 5.41
CA TYR A 288 -10.39 7.44 5.99
C TYR A 288 -9.81 6.56 7.09
N ALA A 289 -8.61 6.01 6.86
CA ALA A 289 -7.89 5.23 7.86
C ALA A 289 -7.50 6.08 9.08
N LEU A 290 -7.04 7.33 8.88
CA LEU A 290 -6.77 8.27 9.97
C LEU A 290 -8.02 8.63 10.77
N LYS A 291 -9.16 8.91 10.11
CA LYS A 291 -10.43 9.24 10.76
C LYS A 291 -10.96 8.09 11.61
N HIS A 292 -10.95 6.87 11.07
CA HIS A 292 -11.63 5.74 11.70
C HIS A 292 -10.74 4.93 12.64
N GLY A 293 -9.41 5.01 12.50
CA GLY A 293 -8.44 4.33 13.34
C GLY A 293 -8.76 2.85 13.51
N ALA A 294 -8.84 2.37 14.75
CA ALA A 294 -9.07 0.96 15.05
C ALA A 294 -10.42 0.42 14.52
N ASN A 295 -11.39 1.29 14.24
CA ASN A 295 -12.66 0.87 13.65
C ASN A 295 -12.50 0.38 12.20
N LEU A 296 -11.39 0.70 11.52
CA LEU A 296 -11.07 0.17 10.18
C LEU A 296 -10.91 -1.35 10.17
N PHE A 297 -10.59 -1.98 11.30
CA PHE A 297 -10.29 -3.42 11.38
C PHE A 297 -11.42 -4.23 12.04
N ARG A 298 -12.52 -3.57 12.41
CA ARG A 298 -13.66 -4.24 13.05
C ARG A 298 -14.42 -5.10 12.04
N ARG A 299 -14.86 -6.27 12.47
CA ARG A 299 -15.69 -7.18 11.66
C ARG A 299 -16.90 -6.47 11.04
N ASP A 300 -17.59 -5.68 11.85
CA ASP A 300 -18.81 -4.97 11.45
C ASP A 300 -18.51 -3.63 10.74
N GLY A 301 -17.24 -3.37 10.42
CA GLY A 301 -16.72 -2.17 9.76
C GLY A 301 -16.98 -0.87 10.51
N VAL A 302 -16.75 0.26 9.83
CA VAL A 302 -17.00 1.60 10.43
C VAL A 302 -18.49 1.89 10.56
N GLN A 303 -19.32 1.29 9.70
CA GLN A 303 -20.78 1.42 9.75
C GLN A 303 -21.42 0.58 10.88
N ARG A 304 -20.67 -0.29 11.55
CA ARG A 304 -21.15 -1.22 12.59
C ARG A 304 -22.32 -2.09 12.12
N LYS A 305 -22.34 -2.41 10.82
CA LYS A 305 -23.37 -3.25 10.22
C LYS A 305 -22.97 -4.71 10.44
N ARG A 306 -23.81 -5.45 11.17
CA ARG A 306 -23.56 -6.88 11.42
C ARG A 306 -23.56 -7.64 10.10
N ARG A 307 -22.53 -8.46 9.90
CA ARG A 307 -22.47 -9.47 8.85
C ARG A 307 -22.37 -10.86 9.46
N HIS A 308 -23.08 -11.79 8.85
CA HIS A 308 -22.99 -13.22 9.15
C HIS A 308 -21.87 -13.80 8.27
N GLY A 309 -20.63 -13.70 8.74
CA GLY A 309 -19.46 -14.31 8.13
C GLY A 309 -18.55 -14.84 9.24
N THR A 310 -18.02 -16.04 9.04
CA THR A 310 -17.08 -16.68 9.97
C THR A 310 -15.92 -17.27 9.19
N LEU A 311 -14.92 -17.79 9.89
CA LEU A 311 -13.86 -18.55 9.25
C LEU A 311 -14.31 -20.00 9.04
N TYR A 312 -14.36 -20.45 7.79
CA TYR A 312 -14.37 -21.87 7.42
C TYR A 312 -13.01 -22.21 6.83
N GLY A 313 -12.21 -22.97 7.59
CA GLY A 313 -10.79 -23.19 7.30
C GLY A 313 -10.54 -23.80 5.92
N HIS A 314 -11.34 -24.78 5.52
CA HIS A 314 -11.22 -25.43 4.22
C HIS A 314 -11.49 -24.46 3.06
N ARG A 315 -12.56 -23.66 3.15
CA ARG A 315 -12.92 -22.65 2.14
C ARG A 315 -11.89 -21.53 2.05
N PHE A 316 -11.40 -21.06 3.20
CA PHE A 316 -10.34 -20.04 3.26
C PHE A 316 -9.08 -20.54 2.57
N LYS A 317 -8.62 -21.74 2.93
CA LYS A 317 -7.43 -22.36 2.33
C LYS A 317 -7.60 -22.56 0.82
N ALA A 318 -8.75 -23.07 0.38
CA ALA A 318 -9.04 -23.25 -1.04
C ALA A 318 -9.00 -21.93 -1.81
N TRP A 319 -9.55 -20.85 -1.25
CA TRP A 319 -9.46 -19.53 -1.86
C TRP A 319 -8.02 -19.02 -1.93
N CYS A 320 -7.26 -19.11 -0.83
CA CYS A 320 -5.84 -18.73 -0.83
C CYS A 320 -5.03 -19.49 -1.89
N GLN A 321 -5.32 -20.79 -2.06
CA GLN A 321 -4.63 -21.71 -2.96
C GLN A 321 -5.19 -21.74 -4.39
N GLY A 322 -6.24 -20.97 -4.69
CA GLY A 322 -6.87 -20.97 -6.01
C GLY A 322 -7.47 -22.34 -6.39
N ASN A 323 -8.14 -22.99 -5.44
CA ASN A 323 -8.77 -24.30 -5.60
C ASN A 323 -10.29 -24.25 -5.30
N THR A 324 -10.95 -23.17 -5.70
CA THR A 324 -12.41 -23.00 -5.55
C THR A 324 -13.15 -23.50 -6.79
N GLU A 325 -14.48 -23.55 -6.75
CA GLU A 325 -15.32 -23.82 -7.93
C GLU A 325 -15.36 -22.70 -8.97
N TYR A 326 -14.62 -21.61 -8.77
CA TYR A 326 -14.66 -20.41 -9.62
C TYR A 326 -13.32 -20.17 -10.36
N PRO A 327 -13.21 -20.55 -11.65
CA PRO A 327 -11.93 -20.52 -12.36
C PRO A 327 -11.25 -19.14 -12.44
N ILE A 328 -12.00 -18.06 -12.67
CA ILE A 328 -11.43 -16.71 -12.73
C ILE A 328 -10.88 -16.26 -11.37
N VAL A 329 -11.46 -16.73 -10.28
CA VAL A 329 -10.99 -16.45 -8.91
C VAL A 329 -9.71 -17.22 -8.67
N ASN A 330 -9.68 -18.50 -9.03
CA ASN A 330 -8.50 -19.35 -8.90
C ASN A 330 -7.30 -18.78 -9.65
N ALA A 331 -7.49 -18.42 -10.93
CA ALA A 331 -6.45 -17.81 -11.76
C ALA A 331 -5.91 -16.51 -11.14
N ALA A 332 -6.79 -15.63 -10.64
CA ALA A 332 -6.36 -14.43 -9.93
C ALA A 332 -5.59 -14.73 -8.64
N MET A 333 -6.05 -15.69 -7.84
CA MET A 333 -5.37 -16.07 -6.60
C MET A 333 -4.00 -16.71 -6.86
N ASN A 334 -3.86 -17.46 -7.94
CA ASN A 334 -2.58 -18.02 -8.39
C ASN A 334 -1.63 -16.90 -8.85
N GLN A 335 -2.11 -15.95 -9.68
CA GLN A 335 -1.36 -14.75 -10.06
C GLN A 335 -0.83 -14.00 -8.83
N LEU A 336 -1.67 -13.80 -7.82
CA LEU A 336 -1.27 -13.14 -6.57
C LEU A 336 -0.18 -13.92 -5.82
N ARG A 337 -0.33 -15.24 -5.66
CA ARG A 337 0.69 -16.06 -4.96
C ARG A 337 2.02 -16.11 -5.69
N GLU A 338 1.99 -16.13 -7.02
CA GLU A 338 3.19 -16.29 -7.84
C GLU A 338 3.95 -14.97 -8.04
N THR A 339 3.23 -13.83 -8.07
CA THR A 339 3.82 -12.53 -8.43
C THR A 339 3.76 -11.47 -7.33
N GLY A 340 2.92 -11.67 -6.31
CA GLY A 340 2.60 -10.66 -5.31
C GLY A 340 1.75 -9.50 -5.85
N TYR A 341 1.27 -9.57 -7.10
CA TYR A 341 0.45 -8.53 -7.72
C TYR A 341 -0.85 -9.11 -8.27
N MET A 342 -1.89 -8.27 -8.27
CA MET A 342 -3.19 -8.59 -8.84
C MET A 342 -3.82 -7.32 -9.40
N SER A 343 -4.44 -7.39 -10.59
CA SER A 343 -5.14 -6.24 -11.18
C SER A 343 -6.33 -5.79 -10.31
N ASN A 344 -6.70 -4.50 -10.38
CA ASN A 344 -7.83 -3.99 -9.60
C ASN A 344 -9.14 -4.76 -9.90
N ARG A 345 -9.40 -5.13 -11.16
CA ARG A 345 -10.57 -5.94 -11.54
C ARG A 345 -10.54 -7.29 -10.83
N ALA A 346 -9.44 -8.01 -10.90
CA ALA A 346 -9.28 -9.30 -10.22
C ALA A 346 -9.46 -9.17 -8.69
N ARG A 347 -8.88 -8.14 -8.06
CA ARG A 347 -9.05 -7.88 -6.60
C ARG A 347 -10.53 -7.77 -6.21
N GLN A 348 -11.32 -7.07 -7.01
CA GLN A 348 -12.76 -6.93 -6.77
C GLN A 348 -13.50 -8.28 -6.89
N LEU A 349 -13.14 -9.09 -7.88
CA LEU A 349 -13.75 -10.40 -8.09
C LEU A 349 -13.44 -11.38 -6.96
N VAL A 350 -12.16 -11.52 -6.60
CA VAL A 350 -11.76 -12.48 -5.56
C VAL A 350 -12.29 -12.09 -4.19
N ALA A 351 -12.34 -10.78 -3.87
CA ALA A 351 -12.92 -10.31 -2.62
C ALA A 351 -14.45 -10.47 -2.60
N SER A 352 -15.14 -10.24 -3.72
CA SER A 352 -16.57 -10.52 -3.82
C SER A 352 -16.87 -12.00 -3.60
N CYS A 353 -16.15 -12.89 -4.30
CA CYS A 353 -16.18 -14.34 -4.14
C CYS A 353 -15.99 -14.75 -2.68
N PHE A 354 -14.94 -14.23 -2.04
CA PHE A 354 -14.60 -14.53 -0.66
C PHE A 354 -15.76 -14.25 0.30
N ILE A 355 -16.43 -13.13 0.06
CA ILE A 355 -17.41 -12.57 0.98
C ILE A 355 -18.81 -13.13 0.74
N ASN A 356 -19.23 -13.28 -0.51
CA ASN A 356 -20.62 -13.59 -0.85
C ASN A 356 -20.81 -15.06 -1.26
N GLU A 357 -19.88 -15.61 -2.03
CA GLU A 357 -19.93 -16.99 -2.51
C GLU A 357 -19.38 -17.96 -1.46
N LEU A 358 -18.30 -17.62 -0.76
CA LEU A 358 -17.70 -18.48 0.28
C LEU A 358 -18.22 -18.19 1.69
N GLY A 359 -18.89 -17.05 1.90
CA GLY A 359 -19.48 -16.65 3.18
C GLY A 359 -18.46 -16.39 4.29
N LEU A 360 -17.23 -15.99 3.94
CA LEU A 360 -16.13 -15.84 4.89
C LEU A 360 -16.07 -14.43 5.52
N ASP A 361 -15.51 -14.35 6.73
CA ASP A 361 -15.19 -13.07 7.37
C ASP A 361 -14.10 -12.33 6.59
N TRP A 362 -14.50 -11.22 5.96
CA TRP A 362 -13.68 -10.41 5.05
C TRP A 362 -12.29 -10.04 5.58
N ARG A 363 -12.11 -9.98 6.91
CA ARG A 363 -10.83 -9.64 7.53
C ARG A 363 -9.74 -10.66 7.23
N TYR A 364 -10.09 -11.93 7.08
CA TYR A 364 -9.13 -12.99 6.70
C TYR A 364 -8.63 -12.79 5.25
N GLY A 365 -9.53 -12.42 4.33
CA GLY A 365 -9.15 -12.07 2.97
C GLY A 365 -8.29 -10.81 2.92
N ALA A 366 -8.64 -9.79 3.72
CA ALA A 366 -7.85 -8.56 3.84
C ALA A 366 -6.44 -8.82 4.40
N ALA A 367 -6.32 -9.70 5.40
CA ALA A 367 -5.05 -10.11 5.99
C ALA A 367 -4.20 -10.96 5.02
N TRP A 368 -4.83 -11.84 4.22
CA TRP A 368 -4.13 -12.55 3.14
C TRP A 368 -3.58 -11.59 2.08
N PHE A 369 -4.37 -10.57 1.70
CA PHE A 369 -3.89 -9.51 0.82
C PHE A 369 -2.76 -8.70 1.46
N GLU A 370 -2.85 -8.41 2.75
CA GLU A 370 -1.76 -7.83 3.52
C GLU A 370 -0.51 -8.72 3.49
N GLU A 371 -0.60 -10.03 3.50
CA GLU A 371 0.60 -10.87 3.37
C GLU A 371 1.18 -10.83 1.94
N GLN A 372 0.33 -11.06 0.94
CA GLN A 372 0.77 -11.37 -0.42
C GLN A 372 1.08 -10.14 -1.29
N LEU A 373 0.37 -9.03 -1.10
CA LEU A 373 0.49 -7.89 -2.01
C LEU A 373 1.83 -7.16 -1.86
N ILE A 374 2.57 -7.06 -2.96
CA ILE A 374 3.75 -6.21 -3.08
C ILE A 374 3.41 -4.73 -2.88
N ASP A 375 2.17 -4.33 -3.15
CA ASP A 375 1.66 -2.96 -3.04
C ASP A 375 0.69 -2.73 -1.87
N TYR A 376 0.79 -3.55 -0.83
CA TYR A 376 -0.04 -3.39 0.35
C TYR A 376 0.06 -1.97 0.94
N ASP A 377 -1.11 -1.36 1.08
CA ASP A 377 -1.34 -0.10 1.78
C ASP A 377 -2.51 -0.28 2.73
N VAL A 378 -2.31 -0.01 4.03
CA VAL A 378 -3.32 -0.29 5.06
C VAL A 378 -4.66 0.39 4.79
N GLY A 379 -4.65 1.66 4.37
CA GLY A 379 -5.87 2.41 4.09
C GLY A 379 -6.58 1.86 2.86
N SER A 380 -5.85 1.71 1.76
CA SER A 380 -6.38 1.24 0.48
C SER A 380 -6.87 -0.21 0.57
N ASN A 381 -6.12 -1.10 1.21
CA ASN A 381 -6.49 -2.52 1.35
C ASN A 381 -7.74 -2.66 2.22
N TYR A 382 -7.67 -2.27 3.50
CA TYR A 382 -8.79 -2.48 4.42
C TYR A 382 -10.00 -1.62 4.06
N GLY A 383 -9.80 -0.42 3.50
CA GLY A 383 -10.86 0.43 2.98
C GLY A 383 -11.63 -0.21 1.82
N ASN A 384 -10.92 -0.76 0.82
CA ASN A 384 -11.57 -1.47 -0.30
C ASN A 384 -12.24 -2.78 0.15
N TRP A 385 -11.63 -3.52 1.08
CA TRP A 385 -12.26 -4.73 1.63
C TRP A 385 -13.54 -4.40 2.41
N GLN A 386 -13.57 -3.34 3.23
CA GLN A 386 -14.80 -2.89 3.88
C GLN A 386 -15.85 -2.42 2.86
N TYR A 387 -15.41 -1.75 1.80
CA TYR A 387 -16.27 -1.30 0.71
C TYR A 387 -16.99 -2.48 0.04
N LEU A 388 -16.26 -3.53 -0.32
CA LEU A 388 -16.82 -4.76 -0.92
C LEU A 388 -17.63 -5.58 0.08
N ALA A 389 -17.23 -5.60 1.35
CA ALA A 389 -17.99 -6.18 2.43
C ALA A 389 -19.29 -5.40 2.74
N GLY A 390 -19.48 -4.19 2.22
CA GLY A 390 -20.68 -3.39 2.49
C GLY A 390 -20.78 -2.95 3.96
N VAL A 391 -19.63 -2.76 4.62
CA VAL A 391 -19.51 -2.28 6.00
C VAL A 391 -18.67 -0.98 6.12
N GLY A 392 -18.23 -0.45 4.97
CA GLY A 392 -17.36 0.73 4.83
C GLY A 392 -17.98 1.92 4.12
N ALA A 393 -17.23 2.60 3.27
CA ALA A 393 -17.62 3.84 2.58
C ALA A 393 -18.59 3.65 1.38
N ASP A 394 -19.72 2.96 1.55
CA ASP A 394 -20.79 2.84 0.53
C ASP A 394 -22.19 2.90 1.15
N PRO A 395 -23.10 3.78 0.66
CA PRO A 395 -24.51 3.77 1.03
C PRO A 395 -25.32 2.66 0.33
N ARG A 396 -24.78 1.99 -0.70
CA ARG A 396 -25.53 1.04 -1.56
C ARG A 396 -25.59 -0.40 -1.05
N GLY A 397 -24.97 -0.71 0.09
CA GLY A 397 -25.05 -2.03 0.70
C GLY A 397 -24.15 -3.09 0.04
N LEU A 398 -24.69 -4.27 -0.26
CA LEU A 398 -23.93 -5.45 -0.70
C LEU A 398 -23.48 -5.31 -2.17
N ARG A 399 -22.18 -5.34 -2.44
CA ARG A 399 -21.63 -5.45 -3.79
C ARG A 399 -21.22 -6.90 -4.09
N GLN A 400 -22.15 -7.65 -4.66
CA GLN A 400 -21.88 -8.97 -5.21
C GLN A 400 -21.65 -8.87 -6.72
N PHE A 401 -20.53 -9.40 -7.20
CA PHE A 401 -20.23 -9.48 -8.63
C PHE A 401 -20.74 -10.81 -9.18
N ASN A 402 -21.47 -10.78 -10.30
CA ASN A 402 -21.77 -11.99 -11.05
C ASN A 402 -20.50 -12.46 -11.76
N LEU A 403 -19.85 -13.50 -11.21
CA LEU A 403 -18.55 -13.99 -11.69
C LEU A 403 -18.59 -14.45 -13.15
N GLU A 404 -19.64 -15.15 -13.57
CA GLU A 404 -19.80 -15.61 -14.96
C GLU A 404 -19.83 -14.44 -15.95
N LYS A 405 -20.65 -13.41 -15.66
CA LYS A 405 -20.70 -12.19 -16.48
C LYS A 405 -19.35 -11.47 -16.50
N GLN A 406 -18.63 -11.44 -15.38
CA GLN A 406 -17.30 -10.83 -15.31
C GLN A 406 -16.27 -11.61 -16.13
N THR A 407 -16.31 -12.94 -16.12
CA THR A 407 -15.50 -13.79 -16.99
C THR A 407 -15.80 -13.53 -18.45
N GLN A 408 -17.06 -13.57 -18.86
CA GLN A 408 -17.45 -13.30 -20.26
C GLN A 408 -17.01 -11.91 -20.74
N GLN A 409 -16.98 -10.91 -19.84
CA GLN A 409 -16.60 -9.55 -20.19
C GLN A 409 -15.08 -9.33 -20.23
N TYR A 410 -14.33 -9.89 -19.27
CA TYR A 410 -12.91 -9.54 -19.05
C TYR A 410 -11.93 -10.66 -19.42
N ASP A 411 -12.42 -11.88 -19.62
CA ASP A 411 -11.65 -13.03 -20.12
C ASP A 411 -12.50 -13.89 -21.08
N PRO A 412 -13.05 -13.31 -22.17
CA PRO A 412 -14.00 -13.99 -23.06
C PRO A 412 -13.43 -15.25 -23.72
N THR A 413 -12.10 -15.33 -23.86
CA THR A 413 -11.38 -16.45 -24.49
C THR A 413 -10.73 -17.39 -23.48
N GLY A 414 -10.87 -17.15 -22.17
CA GLY A 414 -10.24 -17.97 -21.12
C GLY A 414 -8.71 -17.84 -21.03
N THR A 415 -8.11 -16.88 -21.74
CA THR A 415 -6.64 -16.74 -21.81
C THR A 415 -6.03 -16.43 -20.44
N PHE A 416 -6.69 -15.61 -19.62
CA PHE A 416 -6.22 -15.32 -18.27
C PHE A 416 -6.37 -16.54 -17.36
N ILE A 417 -7.53 -17.20 -17.41
CA ILE A 417 -7.81 -18.42 -16.63
C ILE A 417 -6.79 -19.51 -16.94
N ASP A 418 -6.52 -19.77 -18.23
CA ASP A 418 -5.61 -20.84 -18.64
C ASP A 418 -4.16 -20.51 -18.30
N ARG A 419 -3.73 -19.25 -18.50
CA ARG A 419 -2.37 -18.81 -18.19
C ARG A 419 -2.00 -19.00 -16.72
N TRP A 420 -2.94 -18.74 -15.82
CA TRP A 420 -2.71 -18.82 -14.37
C TRP A 420 -3.32 -20.07 -13.72
N GLY A 421 -3.73 -21.06 -14.51
CA GLY A 421 -4.20 -22.35 -14.01
C GLY A 421 -5.45 -22.25 -13.13
N GLY A 422 -6.53 -21.63 -13.63
CA GLY A 422 -7.76 -21.45 -12.85
C GLY A 422 -8.63 -22.70 -12.69
N HIS A 423 -8.43 -23.74 -13.52
CA HIS A 423 -9.22 -24.97 -13.45
C HIS A 423 -8.71 -25.89 -12.35
N ALA A 424 -9.56 -26.16 -11.36
CA ALA A 424 -9.27 -27.03 -10.23
C ALA A 424 -9.77 -28.46 -10.47
N ASP A 425 -8.94 -29.47 -10.19
CA ASP A 425 -9.32 -30.89 -10.34
C ASP A 425 -10.40 -31.32 -9.33
N GLN A 426 -10.29 -30.82 -8.09
CA GLN A 426 -11.22 -31.08 -6.99
C GLN A 426 -11.60 -29.75 -6.32
N PRO A 427 -12.49 -28.96 -6.95
CA PRO A 427 -12.82 -27.64 -6.48
C PRO A 427 -13.57 -27.70 -5.15
N VAL A 428 -13.23 -26.77 -4.25
CA VAL A 428 -13.97 -26.56 -3.01
C VAL A 428 -15.09 -25.56 -3.26
N GLY A 429 -16.32 -25.96 -2.93
CA GLY A 429 -17.51 -25.13 -3.01
C GLY A 429 -18.31 -25.12 -1.71
N LEU A 430 -19.48 -24.48 -1.74
CA LEU A 430 -20.39 -24.48 -0.58
C LEU A 430 -20.89 -25.89 -0.20
N HIS A 431 -20.95 -26.79 -1.19
CA HIS A 431 -21.43 -28.16 -1.08
C HIS A 431 -20.40 -29.14 -0.48
N THR A 432 -19.16 -28.70 -0.25
CA THR A 432 -18.12 -29.52 0.38
C THR A 432 -18.33 -29.52 1.91
N VAL A 433 -19.03 -30.54 2.40
CA VAL A 433 -19.42 -30.71 3.80
C VAL A 433 -18.97 -32.07 4.35
N ASP A 434 -18.91 -32.19 5.67
CA ASP A 434 -18.64 -33.44 6.37
C ASP A 434 -19.87 -34.37 6.36
N ALA A 435 -19.74 -35.54 6.98
CA ALA A 435 -20.81 -36.53 7.04
C ALA A 435 -22.06 -36.08 7.84
N ALA A 436 -21.99 -34.94 8.54
CA ALA A 436 -23.07 -34.33 9.30
C ALA A 436 -23.58 -33.03 8.65
N ASP A 437 -23.27 -32.80 7.36
CA ASP A 437 -23.59 -31.60 6.60
C ASP A 437 -22.97 -30.30 7.14
N TRP A 438 -21.93 -30.40 7.99
CA TRP A 438 -21.17 -29.25 8.43
C TRP A 438 -20.10 -28.86 7.41
N PRO A 439 -19.87 -27.57 7.13
CA PRO A 439 -18.75 -27.14 6.29
C PRO A 439 -17.41 -27.67 6.84
N LEU A 440 -16.63 -28.32 5.96
CA LEU A 440 -15.31 -28.89 6.27
C LEU A 440 -14.26 -27.84 6.70
#